data_AF-A0A8J5Q179-F1
#
_entry.id   AF-A0A8J5Q179-F1
#
_cell.length_a   1.000
_cell.length_b   1.000
_cell.length_c   1.000
_cell.angle_alpha   90.00
_cell.angle_beta   90.00
_cell.angle_gamma   90.00
#
_symmetry.space_group_name_H-M   'P 1'
#
loop_
_entity.id
_entity.type
_entity.pdbx_description
1 polymer ?
#
loop_
_entity_poly.entity_id
_entity_poly.type
_entity_poly.pdbx_seq_one_letter_code
_entity_poly.pdbx_strand_id
1 'polypeptide(L)'
;MNFIAWIKKLLDLPKETQPPYPQVFPRRPPVSATMSKTFIGNVKSVLSGDTLILTSPKNPNNERTLSLAYVTAPHLKREGDEPFAFQSREYLRNLVVGKPVQATVLYTIPTSGREFGTAQLQDGTNLPDELVKAGWLKVREDAGRKEESDEVLDRLETLRQLENKAKAEDKGLHVGVGGIIDVQNDLGGPEFLKEWKGKTVDGIVERVLSGDRVLMRLLLSEKKHVQPMTLIAGIRTPATERTLPSTGTTQPAEEYGNEARSFVESRLLQREIKVEIVGASAQGQLVATLIHPRGNIAEFLLQEGLARCNDFHSIMLGERMAALRAAEKQAQSKKLRLHKHHVAKTESGNQDAIVSKVIGADTILVRNKAGTTEKRISISSVRGPRTTEPSESPFREEAKEFLRQKLIGKHVRISIDGNKPATEGYEAREVATVTEKNTNINLLLVENGWASVIRHRKDDTDRAPNYDDLLAAQEKAKEEKKGMWSGKPQKAKQYTDLSENTQKAKIMLATLQRQKKCLLLSTSAKPVLGSLS
;
A
#
# COMPACT_ATOMS: atom_id res chain seq x y z
N MET A 1 -39.94 47.46 80.01
CA MET A 1 -38.71 47.18 79.23
C MET A 1 -38.44 45.68 79.27
N ASN A 2 -38.35 44.88 78.22
CA ASN A 2 -38.68 45.02 76.80
C ASN A 2 -39.08 43.61 76.37
N PHE A 3 -40.36 43.40 76.02
CA PHE A 3 -40.93 42.14 75.56
C PHE A 3 -40.21 41.57 74.30
N ILE A 4 -39.45 42.44 73.62
CA ILE A 4 -38.60 42.13 72.46
C ILE A 4 -37.30 41.38 72.85
N ALA A 5 -36.83 41.48 74.11
CA ALA A 5 -35.59 40.82 74.55
C ALA A 5 -35.80 39.33 74.94
N TRP A 6 -37.03 38.93 75.29
CA TRP A 6 -37.35 37.53 75.61
C TRP A 6 -37.55 36.69 74.35
N ILE A 7 -38.13 37.27 73.29
CA ILE A 7 -38.36 36.58 71.99
C ILE A 7 -37.04 36.28 71.27
N LYS A 8 -36.01 37.13 71.40
CA LYS A 8 -34.69 36.88 70.79
C LYS A 8 -33.92 35.71 71.42
N LYS A 9 -34.26 35.27 72.64
CA LYS A 9 -33.56 34.17 73.33
C LYS A 9 -34.16 32.78 73.03
N LEU A 10 -35.29 32.72 72.33
CA LEU A 10 -35.95 31.47 71.91
C LEU A 10 -35.60 31.03 70.48
N LEU A 11 -34.85 31.86 69.73
CA LEU A 11 -34.47 31.61 68.34
C LEU A 11 -33.02 31.12 68.14
N ASP A 12 -32.20 31.07 69.19
CA ASP A 12 -30.77 30.68 69.12
C ASP A 12 -30.45 29.41 69.93
N LEU A 13 -31.25 28.34 69.79
CA LEU A 13 -30.82 27.00 70.23
C LEU A 13 -30.28 26.20 69.04
N PRO A 14 -29.11 25.55 69.17
CA PRO A 14 -28.55 24.73 68.11
C PRO A 14 -29.48 23.54 67.83
N LYS A 15 -29.88 23.38 66.56
CA LYS A 15 -30.59 22.19 66.11
C LYS A 15 -29.65 20.99 66.25
N GLU A 16 -29.94 20.16 67.23
CA GLU A 16 -29.36 18.82 67.38
C GLU A 16 -29.63 18.03 66.09
N THR A 17 -28.56 17.56 65.46
CA THR A 17 -28.59 16.79 64.22
C THR A 17 -29.33 15.47 64.42
N GLN A 18 -30.51 15.34 63.81
CA GLN A 18 -31.17 14.05 63.66
C GLN A 18 -30.29 13.11 62.81
N PRO A 19 -30.18 11.80 63.15
CA PRO A 19 -29.53 10.85 62.27
C PRO A 19 -30.32 10.77 60.94
N PRO A 20 -29.66 10.67 59.78
CA PRO A 20 -30.37 10.62 58.52
C PRO A 20 -31.26 9.38 58.48
N TYR A 21 -32.54 9.59 58.18
CA TYR A 21 -33.45 8.54 57.70
C TYR A 21 -32.77 7.76 56.58
N PRO A 22 -32.94 6.42 56.50
CA PRO A 22 -32.40 5.66 55.38
C PRO A 22 -32.96 6.26 54.09
N GLN A 23 -32.06 6.74 53.22
CA GLN A 23 -32.44 7.19 51.90
C GLN A 23 -33.13 6.00 51.21
N VAL A 24 -34.44 6.13 51.02
CA VAL A 24 -35.17 5.29 50.09
C VAL A 24 -34.59 5.62 48.73
N PHE A 25 -33.63 4.82 48.27
CA PHE A 25 -33.17 4.87 46.90
C PHE A 25 -34.42 4.80 46.02
N PRO A 26 -34.57 5.68 45.01
CA PRO A 26 -35.62 5.48 44.04
C PRO A 26 -35.39 4.08 43.46
N ARG A 27 -36.40 3.20 43.60
CA ARG A 27 -36.39 1.92 42.89
C ARG A 27 -36.08 2.24 41.45
N ARG A 28 -34.98 1.68 40.93
CA ARG A 28 -34.64 1.78 39.50
C ARG A 28 -35.93 1.46 38.73
N PRO A 29 -36.27 2.23 37.69
CA PRO A 29 -37.45 1.89 36.89
C PRO A 29 -37.31 0.44 36.43
N PRO A 30 -38.41 -0.33 36.38
CA PRO A 30 -38.37 -1.68 35.83
C PRO A 30 -37.73 -1.60 34.45
N VAL A 31 -36.86 -2.57 34.14
CA VAL A 31 -36.29 -2.74 32.80
C VAL A 31 -37.49 -2.77 31.86
N SER A 32 -37.62 -1.74 31.02
CA SER A 32 -38.70 -1.67 30.04
C SER A 32 -38.64 -2.97 29.23
N ALA A 33 -39.70 -3.78 29.30
CA ALA A 33 -39.87 -4.99 28.50
C ALA A 33 -39.88 -4.55 27.03
N THR A 34 -38.69 -4.50 26.45
CA THR A 34 -38.49 -4.03 25.09
C THR A 34 -38.76 -5.22 24.20
N MET A 35 -39.83 -5.16 23.42
CA MET A 35 -40.17 -6.15 22.39
C MET A 35 -38.91 -6.57 21.63
N SER A 36 -38.65 -7.88 21.58
CA SER A 36 -37.45 -8.42 20.94
C SER A 36 -37.42 -8.00 19.47
N LYS A 37 -36.37 -7.28 19.07
CA LYS A 37 -36.26 -6.73 17.73
C LYS A 37 -35.43 -7.66 16.87
N THR A 38 -36.08 -8.30 15.90
CA THR A 38 -35.41 -9.18 14.94
C THR A 38 -35.10 -8.44 13.63
N PHE A 39 -33.91 -8.65 13.09
CA PHE A 39 -33.50 -8.11 11.79
C PHE A 39 -32.46 -9.00 11.10
N ILE A 40 -32.32 -8.85 9.79
CA ILE A 40 -31.30 -9.55 9.01
C ILE A 40 -30.13 -8.58 8.75
N GLY A 41 -28.91 -9.05 9.00
CA GLY A 41 -27.68 -8.31 8.77
C GLY A 41 -26.60 -9.20 8.17
N ASN A 42 -25.68 -8.60 7.41
CA ASN A 42 -24.48 -9.29 6.96
C ASN A 42 -23.37 -9.08 7.98
N VAL A 43 -22.67 -10.14 8.38
CA VAL A 43 -21.54 -9.97 9.31
C VAL A 43 -20.36 -9.35 8.59
N LYS A 44 -20.06 -8.10 8.94
CA LYS A 44 -18.89 -7.37 8.43
C LYS A 44 -17.61 -7.82 9.12
N SER A 45 -17.65 -7.92 10.45
CA SER A 45 -16.47 -8.28 11.25
C SER A 45 -16.86 -8.78 12.65
N VAL A 46 -15.90 -9.41 13.31
CA VAL A 46 -15.96 -9.93 14.67
C VAL A 46 -14.94 -9.18 15.53
N LEU A 47 -15.42 -8.48 16.57
CA LEU A 47 -14.55 -7.72 17.47
C LEU A 47 -13.91 -8.59 18.54
N SER A 48 -14.68 -9.55 19.04
CA SER A 48 -14.36 -10.47 20.13
C SER A 48 -15.14 -11.77 19.90
N GLY A 49 -14.79 -12.86 20.59
CA GLY A 49 -15.48 -14.15 20.48
C GLY A 49 -16.99 -14.11 20.80
N ASP A 50 -17.49 -12.98 21.31
CA ASP A 50 -18.90 -12.75 21.64
C ASP A 50 -19.51 -11.52 20.95
N THR A 51 -18.81 -10.82 20.06
CA THR A 51 -19.28 -9.52 19.54
C THR A 51 -19.13 -9.39 18.04
N LEU A 52 -20.26 -9.14 17.37
CA LEU A 52 -20.39 -9.03 15.92
C LEU A 52 -20.65 -7.59 15.48
N ILE A 53 -20.06 -7.20 14.35
CA ILE A 53 -20.46 -6.01 13.59
C ILE A 53 -21.29 -6.47 12.39
N LEU A 54 -22.53 -6.02 12.35
CA LEU A 54 -23.51 -6.31 11.33
C LEU A 54 -23.72 -5.09 10.45
N THR A 55 -23.85 -5.30 9.15
CA THR A 55 -24.26 -4.26 8.21
C THR A 55 -25.63 -4.55 7.64
N SER A 56 -26.37 -3.48 7.33
CA SER A 56 -27.67 -3.63 6.67
C SER A 56 -27.48 -4.19 5.26
N PRO A 57 -28.27 -5.20 4.84
CA PRO A 57 -28.22 -5.71 3.47
C PRO A 57 -28.50 -4.64 2.40
N LYS A 58 -29.26 -3.59 2.76
CA LYS A 58 -29.62 -2.48 1.87
C LYS A 58 -28.60 -1.34 1.90
N ASN A 59 -27.83 -1.19 2.97
CA ASN A 59 -26.85 -0.13 3.12
C ASN A 59 -25.65 -0.62 3.94
N PRO A 60 -24.55 -1.03 3.27
CA PRO A 60 -23.34 -1.54 3.92
C PRO A 60 -22.65 -0.54 4.86
N ASN A 61 -22.92 0.76 4.74
CA ASN A 61 -22.32 1.78 5.61
C ASN A 61 -23.01 1.89 6.97
N ASN A 62 -24.22 1.33 7.10
CA ASN A 62 -24.94 1.32 8.36
C ASN A 62 -24.53 0.09 9.18
N GLU A 63 -23.60 0.32 10.10
CA GLU A 63 -23.10 -0.69 11.03
C GLU A 63 -23.93 -0.74 12.32
N ARG A 64 -24.10 -1.95 12.86
CA ARG A 64 -24.63 -2.20 14.20
C ARG A 64 -23.75 -3.21 14.92
N THR A 65 -23.49 -2.95 16.18
CA THR A 65 -22.75 -3.86 17.05
C THR A 65 -23.74 -4.70 17.85
N LEU A 66 -23.64 -6.03 17.73
CA LEU A 66 -24.42 -6.98 18.51
C LEU A 66 -23.47 -7.82 19.36
N SER A 67 -23.63 -7.75 20.68
CA SER A 67 -22.96 -8.67 21.60
C SER A 67 -23.87 -9.87 21.91
N LEU A 68 -23.31 -11.06 21.95
CA LEU A 68 -24.05 -12.28 22.27
C LEU A 68 -24.50 -12.23 23.74
N ALA A 69 -25.79 -12.45 23.95
CA ALA A 69 -26.42 -12.34 25.26
C ALA A 69 -25.94 -13.45 26.21
N TYR A 70 -25.89 -13.11 27.51
CA TYR A 70 -25.61 -14.04 28.63
C TYR A 70 -24.24 -14.72 28.66
N VAL A 71 -23.39 -14.49 27.67
CA VAL A 71 -22.07 -15.13 27.54
C VAL A 71 -20.94 -14.11 27.60
N THR A 72 -19.72 -14.59 27.81
CA THR A 72 -18.50 -13.79 27.76
C THR A 72 -17.39 -14.56 27.04
N ALA A 73 -16.63 -13.83 26.22
CA ALA A 73 -15.42 -14.33 25.59
C ALA A 73 -14.15 -13.83 26.33
N PRO A 74 -13.02 -14.55 26.22
CA PRO A 74 -11.71 -13.98 26.50
C PRO A 74 -11.38 -12.83 25.53
N HIS A 75 -10.70 -11.81 26.04
CA HIS A 75 -10.49 -10.54 25.34
C HIS A 75 -9.15 -10.46 24.62
N LEU A 76 -9.18 -9.97 23.39
CA LEU A 76 -7.98 -9.49 22.68
C LEU A 76 -7.58 -8.13 23.24
N LYS A 77 -6.31 -7.96 23.63
CA LYS A 77 -5.79 -6.70 24.17
C LYS A 77 -4.49 -6.34 23.49
N ARG A 78 -4.24 -5.04 23.39
CA ARG A 78 -3.01 -4.51 22.78
C ARG A 78 -1.75 -4.92 23.56
N GLU A 79 -1.87 -5.06 24.88
CA GLU A 79 -0.79 -5.40 25.81
C GLU A 79 -0.57 -6.92 25.96
N GLY A 80 -1.35 -7.74 25.26
CA GLY A 80 -1.28 -9.20 25.31
C GLY A 80 -2.68 -9.81 25.36
N ASP A 81 -2.97 -10.72 24.44
CA ASP A 81 -4.24 -11.43 24.36
C ASP A 81 -4.47 -12.28 25.63
N GLU A 82 -5.71 -12.30 26.13
CA GLU A 82 -6.07 -13.28 27.16
C GLU A 82 -5.94 -14.70 26.60
N PRO A 83 -5.64 -15.72 27.45
CA PRO A 83 -5.57 -17.10 26.99
C PRO A 83 -6.82 -17.48 26.18
N PHE A 84 -6.58 -18.05 25.00
CA PHE A 84 -7.60 -18.51 24.06
C PHE A 84 -8.48 -17.39 23.42
N ALA A 85 -8.17 -16.11 23.63
CA ALA A 85 -8.89 -14.98 23.04
C ALA A 85 -8.91 -15.03 21.51
N PHE A 86 -7.75 -15.29 20.91
CA PHE A 86 -7.65 -15.39 19.46
C PHE A 86 -8.45 -16.57 18.92
N GLN A 87 -8.28 -17.76 19.50
CA GLN A 87 -8.95 -18.98 19.06
C GLN A 87 -10.48 -18.87 19.18
N SER A 88 -10.98 -18.28 20.28
CA SER A 88 -12.40 -18.01 20.48
C SER A 88 -12.95 -17.07 19.38
N ARG A 89 -12.24 -15.97 19.10
CA ARG A 89 -12.61 -15.07 18.01
C ARG A 89 -12.52 -15.74 16.64
N GLU A 90 -11.48 -16.51 16.37
CA GLU A 90 -11.27 -17.17 15.08
C GLU A 90 -12.34 -18.21 14.78
N TYR A 91 -12.80 -18.95 15.80
CA TYR A 91 -13.92 -19.86 15.67
C TYR A 91 -15.18 -19.10 15.21
N LEU A 92 -15.51 -17.99 15.89
CA LEU A 92 -16.63 -17.14 15.48
C LEU A 92 -16.42 -16.58 14.06
N ARG A 93 -15.24 -16.02 13.79
CA ARG A 93 -14.88 -15.39 12.50
C ARG A 93 -15.10 -16.36 11.33
N ASN A 94 -14.61 -17.58 11.46
CA ASN A 94 -14.74 -18.63 10.44
C ASN A 94 -16.19 -19.05 10.23
N LEU A 95 -16.99 -19.07 11.31
CA LEU A 95 -18.41 -19.38 11.20
C LEU A 95 -19.20 -18.30 10.49
N VAL A 96 -18.95 -17.00 10.77
CA VAL A 96 -19.91 -15.95 10.42
C VAL A 96 -19.45 -14.89 9.41
N VAL A 97 -18.14 -14.63 9.24
CA VAL A 97 -17.71 -13.46 8.45
C VAL A 97 -18.18 -13.55 7.00
N GLY A 98 -18.82 -12.46 6.54
CA GLY A 98 -19.43 -12.30 5.23
C GLY A 98 -20.67 -13.17 4.98
N LYS A 99 -21.23 -13.82 6.01
CA LYS A 99 -22.51 -14.53 5.92
C LYS A 99 -23.66 -13.65 6.41
N PRO A 100 -24.86 -13.78 5.83
CA PRO A 100 -26.07 -13.19 6.39
C PRO A 100 -26.49 -13.94 7.66
N VAL A 101 -26.91 -13.19 8.68
CA VAL A 101 -27.43 -13.73 9.95
C VAL A 101 -28.75 -13.04 10.31
N GLN A 102 -29.66 -13.79 10.90
CA GLN A 102 -30.84 -13.27 11.55
C GLN A 102 -30.49 -12.97 13.01
N ALA A 103 -30.45 -11.69 13.36
CA ALA A 103 -30.14 -11.21 14.70
C ALA A 103 -31.43 -10.86 15.46
N THR A 104 -31.51 -11.25 16.72
CA THR A 104 -32.61 -10.92 17.62
C THR A 104 -32.06 -10.21 18.85
N VAL A 105 -32.37 -8.93 19.00
CA VAL A 105 -31.98 -8.14 20.18
C VAL A 105 -32.90 -8.48 21.33
N LEU A 106 -32.31 -8.91 22.45
CA LEU A 106 -33.02 -9.28 23.68
C LEU A 106 -33.07 -8.11 24.66
N TYR A 107 -31.96 -7.43 24.86
CA TYR A 107 -31.90 -6.26 25.74
C TYR A 107 -30.82 -5.28 25.29
N THR A 108 -31.01 -4.01 25.64
CA THR A 108 -30.03 -2.95 25.40
C THR A 108 -29.64 -2.35 26.75
N ILE A 109 -28.34 -2.22 27.00
CA ILE A 109 -27.86 -1.61 28.24
C ILE A 109 -28.07 -0.09 28.17
N PRO A 110 -28.94 0.53 29.00
CA PRO A 110 -29.29 1.95 28.84
C PRO A 110 -28.12 2.91 28.99
N THR A 111 -27.12 2.56 29.81
CA THR A 111 -25.96 3.42 30.07
C THR A 111 -24.95 3.45 28.93
N SER A 112 -24.84 2.36 28.16
CA SER A 112 -23.83 2.21 27.10
C SER A 112 -24.42 2.16 25.69
N GLY A 113 -25.73 2.00 25.56
CA GLY A 113 -26.41 1.78 24.29
C GLY A 113 -26.06 0.44 23.61
N ARG A 114 -25.35 -0.46 24.29
CA ARG A 114 -24.93 -1.74 23.71
C ARG A 114 -26.11 -2.70 23.60
N GLU A 115 -26.32 -3.23 22.40
CA GLU A 115 -27.35 -4.21 22.10
C GLU A 115 -26.82 -5.63 22.37
N PHE A 116 -27.58 -6.40 23.15
CA PHE A 116 -27.31 -7.80 23.45
C PHE A 116 -28.40 -8.69 22.86
N GLY A 117 -27.99 -9.80 22.24
CA GLY A 117 -28.94 -10.67 21.58
C GLY A 117 -28.39 -12.00 21.12
N THR A 118 -29.16 -12.69 20.30
CA THR A 118 -28.78 -13.94 19.65
C THR A 118 -28.65 -13.74 18.14
N ALA A 119 -27.93 -14.63 17.47
CA ALA A 119 -27.81 -14.64 16.02
C ALA A 119 -27.98 -16.05 15.48
N GLN A 120 -28.71 -16.19 14.37
CA GLN A 120 -28.93 -17.46 13.70
C GLN A 120 -28.42 -17.39 12.26
N LEU A 121 -27.64 -18.39 11.85
CA LEU A 121 -27.17 -18.55 10.47
C LEU A 121 -28.25 -19.24 9.62
N GLN A 122 -28.12 -19.12 8.29
CA GLN A 122 -29.05 -19.74 7.34
C GLN A 122 -29.09 -21.27 7.40
N ASP A 123 -28.01 -21.90 7.88
CA ASP A 123 -27.93 -23.35 8.08
C ASP A 123 -28.62 -23.84 9.37
N GLY A 124 -29.21 -22.92 10.14
CA GLY A 124 -29.88 -23.20 11.42
C GLY A 124 -28.95 -23.14 12.63
N THR A 125 -27.66 -22.86 12.45
CA THR A 125 -26.72 -22.71 13.57
C THR A 125 -27.10 -21.50 14.43
N ASN A 126 -27.29 -21.73 15.74
CA ASN A 126 -27.66 -20.71 16.71
C ASN A 126 -26.44 -20.25 17.52
N LEU A 127 -26.29 -18.93 17.65
CA LEU A 127 -25.28 -18.27 18.47
C LEU A 127 -25.98 -17.57 19.65
N PRO A 128 -25.50 -17.75 20.89
CA PRO A 128 -24.17 -18.25 21.27
C PRO A 128 -24.00 -19.78 21.43
N ASP A 129 -25.05 -20.59 21.26
CA ASP A 129 -25.07 -22.01 21.62
C ASP A 129 -23.91 -22.81 21.04
N GLU A 130 -23.65 -22.63 19.75
CA GLU A 130 -22.57 -23.34 19.05
C GLU A 130 -21.19 -23.01 19.64
N LEU A 131 -20.97 -21.76 20.07
CA LEU A 131 -19.70 -21.37 20.68
C LEU A 131 -19.55 -21.88 22.12
N VAL A 132 -20.65 -21.90 22.89
CA VAL A 132 -20.62 -22.48 24.24
C VAL A 132 -20.38 -23.98 24.16
N LYS A 133 -21.06 -24.66 23.24
CA LYS A 133 -20.88 -26.10 22.97
C LYS A 133 -19.45 -26.43 22.52
N ALA A 134 -18.84 -25.57 21.72
CA ALA A 134 -17.44 -25.71 21.30
C ALA A 134 -16.44 -25.30 22.39
N GLY A 135 -16.90 -24.79 23.54
CA GLY A 135 -16.07 -24.38 24.67
C GLY A 135 -15.34 -23.05 24.45
N TRP A 136 -15.80 -22.19 23.54
CA TRP A 136 -15.18 -20.89 23.23
C TRP A 136 -15.79 -19.70 23.96
N LEU A 137 -16.90 -19.90 24.66
CA LEU A 137 -17.61 -18.91 25.46
C LEU A 137 -17.98 -19.49 26.83
N LYS A 138 -18.00 -18.63 27.85
CA LYS A 138 -18.49 -18.96 29.19
C LYS A 138 -19.84 -18.29 29.44
N VAL A 139 -20.75 -18.96 30.13
CA VAL A 139 -22.00 -18.34 30.60
C VAL A 139 -21.67 -17.41 31.77
N ARG A 140 -22.20 -16.20 31.79
CA ARG A 140 -21.94 -15.24 32.87
C ARG A 140 -22.61 -15.70 34.16
N GLU A 141 -21.91 -15.52 35.29
CA GLU A 141 -22.41 -15.94 36.61
C GLU A 141 -23.61 -15.12 37.12
N ASP A 142 -23.76 -13.90 36.62
CA ASP A 142 -24.85 -12.99 36.94
C ASP A 142 -26.05 -13.13 36.00
N ALA A 143 -25.92 -13.92 34.92
CA ALA A 143 -27.00 -14.16 33.98
C ALA A 143 -28.18 -14.86 34.67
N GLY A 144 -29.37 -14.23 34.56
CA GLY A 144 -30.62 -14.73 35.15
C GLY A 144 -30.88 -14.33 36.60
N ARG A 145 -29.96 -13.63 37.29
CA ARG A 145 -30.16 -13.25 38.71
C ARG A 145 -31.29 -12.25 38.96
N LYS A 146 -31.78 -11.57 37.92
CA LYS A 146 -32.82 -10.52 38.00
C LYS A 146 -33.93 -10.73 36.96
N GLU A 147 -33.97 -11.89 36.34
CA GLU A 147 -34.96 -12.24 35.31
C GLU A 147 -36.09 -13.02 35.97
N GLU A 148 -37.33 -12.60 35.72
CA GLU A 148 -38.55 -13.24 36.25
C GLU A 148 -39.28 -14.06 35.17
N SER A 149 -38.74 -14.11 33.95
CA SER A 149 -39.31 -14.86 32.83
C SER A 149 -38.81 -16.30 32.81
N ASP A 150 -39.72 -17.26 32.94
CA ASP A 150 -39.43 -18.70 32.88
C ASP A 150 -38.69 -19.08 31.58
N GLU A 151 -39.06 -18.48 30.44
CA GLU A 151 -38.41 -18.74 29.14
C GLU A 151 -36.92 -18.37 29.13
N VAL A 152 -36.55 -17.29 29.81
CA VAL A 152 -35.14 -16.84 29.91
C VAL A 152 -34.35 -17.76 30.85
N LEU A 153 -34.99 -18.26 31.91
CA LEU A 153 -34.37 -19.20 32.85
C LEU A 153 -34.09 -20.55 32.18
N ASP A 154 -35.06 -21.11 31.44
CA ASP A 154 -34.90 -22.35 30.67
C ASP A 154 -33.78 -22.23 29.62
N ARG A 155 -33.69 -21.07 28.97
CA ARG A 155 -32.64 -20.75 28.01
C ARG A 155 -31.25 -20.74 28.67
N LEU A 156 -31.13 -20.14 29.85
CA LEU A 156 -29.88 -20.10 30.60
C LEU A 156 -29.48 -21.49 31.10
N GLU A 157 -30.43 -22.31 31.52
CA GLU A 157 -30.17 -23.69 31.90
C GLU A 157 -29.62 -24.49 30.71
N THR A 158 -30.22 -24.33 29.52
CA THR A 158 -29.72 -24.95 28.29
C THR A 158 -28.26 -24.55 28.01
N LEU A 159 -27.94 -23.26 28.12
CA LEU A 159 -26.57 -22.77 27.92
C LEU A 159 -25.59 -23.34 28.96
N ARG A 160 -25.99 -23.43 30.23
CA ARG A 160 -25.18 -24.03 31.30
C ARG A 160 -24.95 -25.53 31.07
N GLN A 161 -25.96 -26.25 30.57
CA GLN A 161 -25.80 -27.66 30.21
C GLN A 161 -24.80 -27.85 29.06
N LEU A 162 -24.83 -26.98 28.05
CA LEU A 162 -23.84 -26.98 26.96
C LEU A 162 -22.43 -26.68 27.49
N GLU A 163 -22.29 -25.70 28.39
CA GLU A 163 -21.01 -25.37 29.01
C GLU A 163 -20.47 -26.54 29.85
N ASN A 164 -21.33 -27.21 30.63
CA ASN A 164 -20.93 -28.37 31.44
C ASN A 164 -20.46 -29.53 30.57
N LYS A 165 -21.08 -29.75 29.41
CA LYS A 165 -20.59 -30.73 28.42
C LYS A 165 -19.23 -30.34 27.86
N ALA A 166 -19.06 -29.07 27.48
CA ALA A 166 -17.77 -28.57 26.99
C ALA A 166 -16.65 -28.69 28.05
N LYS A 167 -16.99 -28.47 29.33
CA LYS A 167 -16.09 -28.71 30.47
C LYS A 167 -15.74 -30.18 30.66
N ALA A 168 -16.73 -31.07 30.61
CA ALA A 168 -16.51 -32.51 30.77
C ALA A 168 -15.66 -33.11 29.65
N GLU A 169 -15.67 -32.49 28.46
CA GLU A 169 -14.89 -32.89 27.30
C GLU A 169 -13.59 -32.07 27.13
N ASP A 170 -13.22 -31.24 28.11
CA ASP A 170 -12.03 -30.38 28.10
C ASP A 170 -11.88 -29.56 26.79
N LYS A 171 -12.98 -28.96 26.30
CA LYS A 171 -12.98 -28.19 25.05
C LYS A 171 -12.58 -26.73 25.23
N GLY A 172 -11.82 -26.20 24.28
CA GLY A 172 -11.53 -24.76 24.15
C GLY A 172 -10.95 -24.15 25.43
N LEU A 173 -11.71 -23.24 26.05
CA LEU A 173 -11.36 -22.55 27.30
C LEU A 173 -11.20 -23.49 28.50
N HIS A 174 -11.65 -24.73 28.39
CA HIS A 174 -11.69 -25.71 29.48
C HIS A 174 -10.51 -26.69 29.49
N VAL A 175 -9.64 -26.68 28.48
CA VAL A 175 -8.41 -27.51 28.40
C VAL A 175 -7.41 -27.22 29.55
N GLY A 176 -7.55 -26.07 30.23
CA GLY A 176 -6.67 -25.64 31.32
C GLY A 176 -5.61 -24.66 30.86
N VAL A 177 -4.38 -25.13 30.65
CA VAL A 177 -3.19 -24.27 30.41
C VAL A 177 -2.86 -24.21 28.92
N GLY A 178 -2.79 -22.99 28.36
CA GLY A 178 -2.43 -22.78 26.96
C GLY A 178 -3.07 -21.52 26.38
N GLY A 179 -3.20 -21.48 25.05
CA GLY A 179 -3.97 -20.44 24.36
C GLY A 179 -3.33 -19.04 24.33
N ILE A 180 -2.12 -18.88 24.86
CA ILE A 180 -1.38 -17.62 24.79
C ILE A 180 -0.62 -17.57 23.46
N ILE A 181 -0.79 -16.48 22.73
CA ILE A 181 -0.09 -16.18 21.50
C ILE A 181 0.77 -14.95 21.73
N ASP A 182 2.06 -15.06 21.47
CA ASP A 182 2.95 -13.91 21.44
C ASP A 182 2.64 -13.08 20.19
N VAL A 183 2.20 -11.84 20.39
CA VAL A 183 1.81 -10.93 19.30
C VAL A 183 2.72 -9.72 19.30
N GLN A 184 3.55 -9.65 18.27
CA GLN A 184 4.40 -8.50 18.03
C GLN A 184 3.70 -7.49 17.11
N ASN A 185 3.59 -6.22 17.50
CA ASN A 185 2.82 -5.21 16.73
C ASN A 185 3.59 -4.53 15.58
N ASP A 186 4.87 -4.86 15.41
CA ASP A 186 5.74 -4.37 14.35
C ASP A 186 6.55 -5.52 13.74
N LEU A 187 7.36 -5.24 12.73
CA LEU A 187 8.27 -6.23 12.14
C LEU A 187 9.46 -6.56 13.05
N GLY A 188 9.68 -5.78 14.11
CA GLY A 188 10.83 -5.85 14.99
C GLY A 188 12.07 -5.28 14.36
N GLY A 189 12.85 -6.14 13.73
CA GLY A 189 14.17 -5.82 13.21
C GLY A 189 14.41 -6.35 11.80
N PRO A 190 15.61 -6.09 11.24
CA PRO A 190 15.97 -6.54 9.90
C PRO A 190 15.96 -8.07 9.75
N GLU A 191 16.06 -8.82 10.85
CA GLU A 191 16.03 -10.29 10.86
C GLU A 191 14.73 -10.85 10.28
N PHE A 192 13.59 -10.19 10.50
CA PHE A 192 12.32 -10.63 9.93
C PHE A 192 12.40 -10.72 8.40
N LEU A 193 12.96 -9.72 7.74
CA LEU A 193 13.09 -9.73 6.29
C LEU A 193 14.16 -10.71 5.81
N LYS A 194 15.23 -10.96 6.58
CA LYS A 194 16.21 -11.98 6.20
C LYS A 194 15.59 -13.37 6.19
N GLU A 195 14.72 -13.66 7.15
CA GLU A 195 14.08 -14.97 7.26
C GLU A 195 12.88 -15.13 6.32
N TRP A 196 12.05 -14.10 6.17
CA TRP A 196 10.73 -14.22 5.55
C TRP A 196 10.60 -13.60 4.16
N LYS A 197 11.56 -12.80 3.69
CA LYS A 197 11.51 -12.24 2.33
C LYS A 197 11.46 -13.35 1.27
N GLY A 198 10.51 -13.24 0.35
CA GLY A 198 10.22 -14.22 -0.69
C GLY A 198 9.38 -15.41 -0.22
N LYS A 199 9.06 -15.52 1.07
CA LYS A 199 8.18 -16.56 1.60
C LYS A 199 6.73 -16.10 1.64
N THR A 200 5.83 -17.07 1.62
CA THR A 200 4.39 -16.86 1.79
C THR A 200 3.96 -17.37 3.16
N VAL A 201 3.16 -16.58 3.87
CA VAL A 201 2.62 -16.91 5.20
C VAL A 201 1.11 -16.72 5.19
N ASP A 202 0.39 -17.50 5.98
CA ASP A 202 -1.03 -17.24 6.23
C ASP A 202 -1.20 -15.97 7.06
N GLY A 203 -2.20 -15.16 6.71
CA GLY A 203 -2.45 -13.92 7.41
C GLY A 203 -3.91 -13.49 7.35
N ILE A 204 -4.31 -12.72 8.35
CA ILE A 204 -5.67 -12.20 8.49
C ILE A 204 -5.62 -10.69 8.35
N VAL A 205 -6.51 -10.13 7.53
CA VAL A 205 -6.67 -8.68 7.42
C VAL A 205 -7.47 -8.16 8.62
N GLU A 206 -6.78 -7.68 9.65
CA GLU A 206 -7.42 -7.19 10.87
C GLU A 206 -8.14 -5.86 10.66
N ARG A 207 -7.54 -4.95 9.89
CA ARG A 207 -8.14 -3.66 9.55
C ARG A 207 -7.72 -3.20 8.16
N VAL A 208 -8.61 -2.48 7.48
CA VAL A 208 -8.31 -1.77 6.23
C VAL A 208 -8.21 -0.28 6.52
N LEU A 209 -6.99 0.26 6.43
CA LEU A 209 -6.69 1.66 6.75
C LEU A 209 -6.92 2.55 5.52
N SER A 210 -6.45 2.11 4.36
CA SER A 210 -6.69 2.69 3.04
C SER A 210 -6.73 1.59 1.99
N GLY A 211 -7.02 1.93 0.73
CA GLY A 211 -7.06 0.95 -0.36
C GLY A 211 -5.71 0.25 -0.62
N ASP A 212 -4.58 0.85 -0.22
CA ASP A 212 -3.24 0.28 -0.33
C ASP A 212 -2.56 -0.04 1.02
N ARG A 213 -3.24 0.16 2.16
CA ARG A 213 -2.69 -0.08 3.50
C ARG A 213 -3.64 -0.86 4.37
N VAL A 214 -3.15 -1.94 4.93
CA VAL A 214 -3.89 -2.83 5.82
C VAL A 214 -3.08 -3.14 7.08
N LEU A 215 -3.78 -3.38 8.18
CA LEU A 215 -3.19 -4.02 9.36
C LEU A 215 -3.33 -5.52 9.17
N MET A 216 -2.20 -6.19 8.97
CA MET A 216 -2.15 -7.65 8.79
C MET A 216 -1.79 -8.30 10.11
N ARG A 217 -2.41 -9.43 10.45
CA ARG A 217 -1.91 -10.38 11.45
C ARG A 217 -1.35 -11.59 10.72
N LEU A 218 -0.03 -11.71 10.68
CA LEU A 218 0.70 -12.82 10.09
C LEU A 218 0.78 -13.97 11.09
N LEU A 219 0.39 -15.16 10.65
CA LEU A 219 0.35 -16.39 11.44
C LEU A 219 1.66 -17.15 11.23
N LEU A 220 2.75 -16.72 11.88
CA LEU A 220 4.07 -17.32 11.68
C LEU A 220 4.15 -18.75 12.27
N SER A 221 3.53 -18.95 13.44
CA SER A 221 3.32 -20.25 14.07
C SER A 221 2.10 -20.17 14.99
N GLU A 222 1.65 -21.32 15.52
CA GLU A 222 0.49 -21.39 16.43
C GLU A 222 0.61 -20.52 17.69
N LYS A 223 1.84 -20.16 18.09
CA LYS A 223 2.12 -19.40 19.32
C LYS A 223 2.77 -18.05 19.06
N LYS A 224 3.07 -17.70 17.80
CA LYS A 224 3.78 -16.45 17.46
C LYS A 224 3.17 -15.80 16.23
N HIS A 225 2.52 -14.66 16.45
CA HIS A 225 1.96 -13.83 15.39
C HIS A 225 2.67 -12.48 15.32
N VAL A 226 2.66 -11.87 14.13
CA VAL A 226 3.21 -10.53 13.91
C VAL A 226 2.12 -9.68 13.26
N GLN A 227 1.85 -8.50 13.80
CA GLN A 227 0.74 -7.64 13.40
C GLN A 227 1.18 -6.28 12.82
N PRO A 228 1.97 -6.24 11.73
CA PRO A 228 2.52 -4.99 11.20
C PRO A 228 1.53 -4.26 10.30
N MET A 229 1.73 -2.94 10.17
CA MET A 229 1.16 -2.20 9.05
C MET A 229 1.80 -2.67 7.74
N THR A 230 0.95 -3.03 6.79
CA THR A 230 1.35 -3.64 5.53
C THR A 230 0.87 -2.81 4.35
N LEU A 231 1.79 -2.48 3.46
CA LEU A 231 1.55 -1.88 2.16
C LEU A 231 1.28 -2.98 1.14
N ILE A 232 0.21 -2.83 0.37
CA ILE A 232 -0.08 -3.74 -0.74
C ILE A 232 0.97 -3.49 -1.83
N ALA A 233 1.70 -4.54 -2.20
CA ALA A 233 2.82 -4.43 -3.13
C ALA A 233 2.36 -3.96 -4.52
N GLY A 234 3.22 -3.15 -5.16
CA GLY A 234 3.03 -2.73 -6.56
C GLY A 234 1.96 -1.68 -6.84
N ILE A 235 1.17 -1.26 -5.85
CA ILE A 235 0.10 -0.28 -6.04
C ILE A 235 0.19 0.90 -5.09
N ARG A 236 -0.54 1.96 -5.45
CA ARG A 236 -0.86 3.09 -4.59
C ARG A 236 -2.27 3.58 -4.87
N THR A 237 -3.06 3.79 -3.83
CA THR A 237 -4.42 4.31 -3.92
C THR A 237 -4.47 5.79 -3.54
N PRO A 238 -5.54 6.52 -3.90
CA PRO A 238 -5.78 7.86 -3.38
C PRO A 238 -5.90 7.84 -1.86
N ALA A 239 -5.60 8.97 -1.22
CA ALA A 239 -5.71 9.10 0.22
C ALA A 239 -7.19 8.98 0.65
N THR A 240 -7.44 8.15 1.67
CA THR A 240 -8.74 8.10 2.35
C THR A 240 -8.86 9.24 3.35
N GLU A 241 -10.10 9.54 3.74
CA GLU A 241 -10.32 10.45 4.85
C GLU A 241 -9.61 9.96 6.11
N ARG A 242 -9.02 10.89 6.85
CA ARG A 242 -8.27 10.56 8.07
C ARG A 242 -8.39 11.68 9.09
N THR A 243 -8.79 11.32 10.30
CA THR A 243 -8.70 12.20 11.46
C THR A 243 -7.31 12.11 12.07
N LEU A 244 -6.64 13.26 12.24
CA LEU A 244 -5.35 13.31 12.91
C LEU A 244 -5.54 13.23 14.43
N PRO A 245 -4.92 12.26 15.12
CA PRO A 245 -5.05 12.13 16.58
C PRO A 245 -4.50 13.34 17.35
N SER A 246 -3.51 14.04 16.78
CA SER A 246 -2.82 15.16 17.44
C SER A 246 -3.63 16.46 17.45
N THR A 247 -4.46 16.68 16.44
CA THR A 247 -5.17 17.96 16.23
C THR A 247 -6.69 17.80 16.20
N GLY A 248 -7.19 16.56 16.12
CA GLY A 248 -8.62 16.26 15.93
C GLY A 248 -9.16 16.68 14.56
N THR A 249 -8.32 17.22 13.67
CA THR A 249 -8.75 17.70 12.35
C THR A 249 -8.89 16.53 11.38
N THR A 250 -10.00 16.51 10.63
CA THR A 250 -10.26 15.51 9.58
C THR A 250 -9.72 16.03 8.26
N GLN A 251 -8.75 15.31 7.70
CA GLN A 251 -8.33 15.50 6.33
C GLN A 251 -9.34 14.81 5.41
N PRO A 252 -9.88 15.51 4.40
CA PRO A 252 -10.83 14.91 3.46
C PRO A 252 -10.14 13.86 2.59
N ALA A 253 -10.92 12.89 2.11
CA ALA A 253 -10.44 11.92 1.14
C ALA A 253 -10.12 12.58 -0.20
N GLU A 254 -9.13 12.05 -0.91
CA GLU A 254 -8.95 12.27 -2.34
C GLU A 254 -10.06 11.56 -3.13
N GLU A 255 -10.30 11.99 -4.37
CA GLU A 255 -11.28 11.35 -5.26
C GLU A 255 -11.00 9.84 -5.39
N TYR A 256 -12.03 9.01 -5.19
CA TYR A 256 -11.97 7.55 -5.13
C TYR A 256 -11.22 6.92 -3.94
N GLY A 257 -10.75 7.72 -2.98
CA GLY A 257 -10.00 7.23 -1.82
C GLY A 257 -10.84 6.33 -0.91
N ASN A 258 -12.02 6.81 -0.51
CA ASN A 258 -12.94 6.05 0.34
C ASN A 258 -13.48 4.82 -0.40
N GLU A 259 -13.79 4.94 -1.70
CA GLU A 259 -14.22 3.83 -2.54
C GLU A 259 -13.14 2.73 -2.66
N ALA A 260 -11.87 3.12 -2.81
CA ALA A 260 -10.76 2.16 -2.83
C ALA A 260 -10.62 1.40 -1.50
N ARG A 261 -10.80 2.09 -0.37
CA ARG A 261 -10.82 1.46 0.96
C ARG A 261 -12.00 0.49 1.09
N SER A 262 -13.21 0.92 0.76
CA SER A 262 -14.41 0.06 0.81
C SER A 262 -14.30 -1.14 -0.12
N PHE A 263 -13.62 -1.00 -1.27
CA PHE A 263 -13.36 -2.10 -2.20
C PHE A 263 -12.55 -3.22 -1.56
N VAL A 264 -11.46 -2.87 -0.85
CA VAL A 264 -10.63 -3.82 -0.11
C VAL A 264 -11.36 -4.36 1.11
N GLU A 265 -12.01 -3.50 1.87
CA GLU A 265 -12.72 -3.87 3.11
C GLU A 265 -13.82 -4.90 2.85
N SER A 266 -14.67 -4.67 1.85
CA SER A 266 -15.76 -5.60 1.50
C SER A 266 -15.29 -6.98 1.02
N ARG A 267 -14.01 -7.12 0.61
CA ARG A 267 -13.45 -8.35 0.04
C ARG A 267 -12.54 -9.09 1.00
N LEU A 268 -11.72 -8.35 1.76
CA LEU A 268 -10.63 -8.93 2.53
C LEU A 268 -10.75 -8.76 4.04
N LEU A 269 -11.56 -7.83 4.55
CA LEU A 269 -11.65 -7.62 6.00
C LEU A 269 -11.97 -8.94 6.73
N GLN A 270 -11.11 -9.31 7.68
CA GLN A 270 -11.17 -10.54 8.45
C GLN A 270 -11.25 -11.83 7.61
N ARG A 271 -10.72 -11.79 6.39
CA ARG A 271 -10.44 -12.98 5.61
C ARG A 271 -9.02 -13.44 5.85
N GLU A 272 -8.88 -14.76 5.91
CA GLU A 272 -7.60 -15.44 5.85
C GLU A 272 -7.12 -15.47 4.40
N ILE A 273 -5.89 -15.03 4.18
CA ILE A 273 -5.27 -14.91 2.88
C ILE A 273 -3.81 -15.35 2.95
N LYS A 274 -3.26 -15.71 1.79
CA LYS A 274 -1.83 -15.92 1.64
C LYS A 274 -1.14 -14.56 1.47
N VAL A 275 -0.15 -14.29 2.30
CA VAL A 275 0.63 -13.05 2.34
C VAL A 275 2.04 -13.35 1.90
N GLU A 276 2.41 -12.85 0.73
CA GLU A 276 3.77 -13.02 0.23
C GLU A 276 4.62 -11.82 0.61
N ILE A 277 5.70 -12.05 1.35
CA ILE A 277 6.54 -11.00 1.90
C ILE A 277 7.57 -10.57 0.85
N VAL A 278 7.44 -9.32 0.39
CA VAL A 278 8.26 -8.77 -0.71
C VAL A 278 9.44 -7.97 -0.17
N GLY A 279 9.23 -7.19 0.89
CA GLY A 279 10.26 -6.36 1.50
C GLY A 279 9.70 -5.42 2.56
N ALA A 280 10.42 -4.34 2.83
CA ALA A 280 9.91 -3.24 3.63
C ALA A 280 10.14 -1.89 2.94
N SER A 281 9.26 -0.94 3.25
CA SER A 281 9.41 0.44 2.82
C SER A 281 10.56 1.12 3.58
N ALA A 282 11.02 2.27 3.09
CA ALA A 282 12.01 3.09 3.78
C ALA A 282 11.57 3.54 5.19
N GLN A 283 10.26 3.46 5.49
CA GLN A 283 9.67 3.81 6.78
C GLN A 283 9.50 2.57 7.69
N GLY A 284 10.04 1.41 7.31
CA GLY A 284 9.95 0.17 8.08
C GLY A 284 8.60 -0.54 8.01
N GLN A 285 7.73 -0.18 7.08
CA GLN A 285 6.43 -0.85 6.89
C GLN A 285 6.60 -2.08 5.99
N LEU A 286 5.85 -3.15 6.27
CA LEU A 286 5.89 -4.35 5.44
C LEU A 286 5.37 -4.03 4.03
N VAL A 287 6.02 -4.54 3.00
CA VAL A 287 5.51 -4.56 1.63
C VAL A 287 5.22 -6.01 1.28
N ALA A 288 3.97 -6.32 0.94
CA ALA A 288 3.55 -7.68 0.68
C ALA A 288 2.47 -7.78 -0.41
N THR A 289 2.49 -8.90 -1.15
CA THR A 289 1.40 -9.26 -2.08
C THR A 289 0.32 -9.99 -1.28
N LEU A 290 -0.94 -9.57 -1.45
CA LEU A 290 -2.08 -10.14 -0.75
C LEU A 290 -2.89 -11.03 -1.69
N ILE A 291 -2.85 -12.34 -1.45
CA ILE A 291 -3.37 -13.36 -2.35
C ILE A 291 -4.55 -14.06 -1.68
N HIS A 292 -5.75 -13.81 -2.21
CA HIS A 292 -6.95 -14.58 -1.87
C HIS A 292 -7.11 -15.71 -2.90
N PRO A 293 -7.81 -16.82 -2.60
CA PRO A 293 -8.11 -17.86 -3.60
C PRO A 293 -8.79 -17.36 -4.90
N ARG A 294 -9.39 -16.16 -4.85
CA ARG A 294 -10.00 -15.49 -6.01
C ARG A 294 -9.03 -14.63 -6.83
N GLY A 295 -7.80 -14.43 -6.37
CA GLY A 295 -6.76 -13.65 -7.03
C GLY A 295 -6.10 -12.60 -6.14
N ASN A 296 -5.18 -11.85 -6.75
CA ASN A 296 -4.42 -10.77 -6.14
C ASN A 296 -5.26 -9.48 -6.07
N ILE A 297 -5.46 -8.94 -4.87
CA ILE A 297 -6.27 -7.72 -4.67
C ILE A 297 -5.70 -6.50 -5.40
N ALA A 298 -4.38 -6.45 -5.59
CA ALA A 298 -3.72 -5.35 -6.29
C ALA A 298 -4.15 -5.26 -7.76
N GLU A 299 -4.28 -6.40 -8.44
CA GLU A 299 -4.74 -6.46 -9.82
C GLU A 299 -6.18 -5.99 -9.95
N PHE A 300 -7.06 -6.41 -9.04
CA PHE A 300 -8.47 -6.01 -9.06
C PHE A 300 -8.64 -4.50 -8.81
N LEU A 301 -7.87 -3.92 -7.89
CA LEU A 301 -7.87 -2.47 -7.67
C LEU A 301 -7.43 -1.69 -8.92
N LEU A 302 -6.41 -2.19 -9.62
CA LEU A 302 -5.92 -1.58 -10.86
C LEU A 302 -6.91 -1.73 -12.01
N GLN A 303 -7.53 -2.90 -12.19
CA GLN A 303 -8.54 -3.15 -13.22
C GLN A 303 -9.78 -2.26 -13.08
N GLU A 304 -10.16 -1.95 -11.84
CA GLU A 304 -11.24 -1.01 -11.54
C GLU A 304 -10.76 0.47 -11.62
N GLY A 305 -9.47 0.75 -11.80
CA GLY A 305 -8.96 2.13 -11.81
C GLY A 305 -9.07 2.82 -10.45
N LEU A 306 -9.06 2.05 -9.36
CA LEU A 306 -9.04 2.54 -7.97
C LEU A 306 -7.61 2.70 -7.42
N ALA A 307 -6.61 2.21 -8.16
CA ALA A 307 -5.20 2.34 -7.84
C ALA A 307 -4.39 2.72 -9.08
N ARG A 308 -3.13 3.11 -8.87
CA ARG A 308 -2.09 3.19 -9.91
C ARG A 308 -0.91 2.31 -9.54
N CYS A 309 -0.13 1.89 -10.53
CA CYS A 309 1.10 1.15 -10.26
C CYS A 309 2.11 2.01 -9.48
N ASN A 310 2.81 1.41 -8.53
CA ASN A 310 3.81 2.07 -7.70
C ASN A 310 5.23 1.63 -8.09
N ASP A 311 5.93 2.49 -8.82
CA ASP A 311 7.26 2.23 -9.38
C ASP A 311 8.36 2.04 -8.31
N PHE A 312 8.12 2.49 -7.07
CA PHE A 312 9.06 2.24 -5.97
C PHE A 312 9.12 0.76 -5.57
N HIS A 313 8.07 0.00 -5.88
CA HIS A 313 8.01 -1.44 -5.61
C HIS A 313 8.50 -2.28 -6.81
N SER A 314 8.79 -1.68 -7.96
CA SER A 314 9.15 -2.41 -9.19
C SER A 314 10.34 -3.34 -9.01
N ILE A 315 11.41 -2.86 -8.36
CA ILE A 315 12.63 -3.65 -8.12
C ILE A 315 12.33 -4.85 -7.19
N MET A 316 11.45 -4.69 -6.22
CA MET A 316 11.14 -5.76 -5.27
C MET A 316 10.22 -6.82 -5.87
N LEU A 317 9.32 -6.41 -6.78
CA LEU A 317 8.34 -7.29 -7.42
C LEU A 317 8.87 -7.97 -8.70
N GLY A 318 9.84 -7.36 -9.38
CA GLY A 318 10.41 -7.87 -10.63
C GLY A 318 9.32 -8.11 -11.68
N GLU A 319 9.33 -9.31 -12.28
CA GLU A 319 8.42 -9.73 -13.35
C GLU A 319 6.93 -9.61 -12.98
N ARG A 320 6.59 -9.69 -11.69
CA ARG A 320 5.19 -9.60 -11.22
C ARG A 320 4.59 -8.22 -11.45
N MET A 321 5.41 -7.19 -11.64
CA MET A 321 4.92 -5.87 -12.06
C MET A 321 4.22 -5.91 -13.42
N ALA A 322 4.62 -6.80 -14.34
CA ALA A 322 4.05 -6.84 -15.69
C ALA A 322 2.53 -7.08 -15.66
N ALA A 323 2.06 -7.97 -14.78
CA ALA A 323 0.64 -8.23 -14.58
C ALA A 323 -0.11 -7.00 -14.05
N LEU A 324 0.49 -6.28 -13.09
CA LEU A 324 -0.07 -5.03 -12.55
C LEU A 324 -0.14 -3.93 -13.61
N ARG A 325 0.92 -3.75 -14.41
CA ARG A 325 0.94 -2.79 -15.52
C ARG A 325 -0.15 -3.09 -16.54
N ALA A 326 -0.35 -4.38 -16.87
CA ALA A 326 -1.42 -4.81 -17.78
C ALA A 326 -2.81 -4.51 -17.21
N ALA A 327 -3.04 -4.77 -15.92
CA ALA A 327 -4.28 -4.44 -15.22
C ALA A 327 -4.58 -2.93 -15.25
N GLU A 328 -3.58 -2.09 -14.96
CA GLU A 328 -3.74 -0.63 -15.03
C GLU A 328 -4.05 -0.16 -16.45
N LYS A 329 -3.38 -0.72 -17.47
CA LYS A 329 -3.63 -0.41 -18.89
C LYS A 329 -5.08 -0.71 -19.30
N GLN A 330 -5.67 -1.78 -18.76
CA GLN A 330 -7.09 -2.08 -19.00
C GLN A 330 -8.00 -0.97 -18.47
N ALA A 331 -7.78 -0.51 -17.23
CA ALA A 331 -8.57 0.58 -16.67
C ALA A 331 -8.37 1.92 -17.41
N GLN A 332 -7.14 2.19 -17.85
CA GLN A 332 -6.79 3.35 -18.69
C GLN A 332 -7.55 3.33 -20.02
N SER A 333 -7.56 2.19 -20.72
CA SER A 333 -8.26 2.03 -22.00
C SER A 333 -9.77 2.27 -21.88
N LYS A 334 -10.35 1.92 -20.72
CA LYS A 334 -11.77 2.10 -20.39
C LYS A 334 -12.05 3.45 -19.71
N LYS A 335 -11.03 4.28 -19.46
CA LYS A 335 -11.12 5.55 -18.73
C LYS A 335 -11.86 5.45 -17.39
N LEU A 336 -11.60 4.39 -16.62
CA LEU A 336 -12.29 4.14 -15.35
C LEU A 336 -11.71 5.01 -14.23
N ARG A 337 -12.59 5.65 -13.46
CA ARG A 337 -12.30 6.31 -12.16
C ARG A 337 -11.06 7.21 -12.22
N LEU A 338 -9.92 6.81 -11.63
CA LEU A 338 -8.68 7.59 -11.65
C LEU A 338 -8.13 7.88 -13.06
N HIS A 339 -8.61 7.14 -14.06
CA HIS A 339 -8.21 7.26 -15.46
C HIS A 339 -9.26 7.95 -16.34
N LYS A 340 -10.28 8.61 -15.76
CA LYS A 340 -11.32 9.36 -16.51
C LYS A 340 -10.74 10.32 -17.56
N HIS A 341 -9.64 10.96 -17.21
CA HIS A 341 -8.93 11.95 -18.03
C HIS A 341 -7.66 11.38 -18.67
N HIS A 342 -7.52 10.05 -18.73
CA HIS A 342 -6.36 9.44 -19.36
C HIS A 342 -6.34 9.77 -20.86
N VAL A 343 -5.25 10.38 -21.29
CA VAL A 343 -4.96 10.65 -22.69
C VAL A 343 -3.97 9.59 -23.16
N ALA A 344 -4.41 8.75 -24.09
CA ALA A 344 -3.52 7.79 -24.71
C ALA A 344 -2.43 8.55 -25.47
N LYS A 345 -1.18 8.17 -25.23
CA LYS A 345 -0.04 8.72 -25.95
C LYS A 345 -0.13 8.26 -27.40
N THR A 346 -0.16 9.22 -28.33
CA THR A 346 -0.02 8.90 -29.75
C THR A 346 1.35 8.28 -29.95
N GLU A 347 1.42 7.05 -30.49
CA GLU A 347 2.71 6.46 -30.87
C GLU A 347 3.32 7.32 -31.96
N SER A 348 4.26 8.19 -31.58
CA SER A 348 5.09 8.92 -32.53
C SER A 348 5.91 7.89 -33.29
N GLY A 349 5.56 7.67 -34.56
CA GLY A 349 6.13 6.62 -35.40
C GLY A 349 7.66 6.59 -35.36
N ASN A 350 8.21 5.38 -35.45
CA ASN A 350 9.65 5.14 -35.47
C ASN A 350 10.32 5.93 -36.60
N GLN A 351 11.34 6.73 -36.26
CA GLN A 351 12.12 7.51 -37.23
C GLN A 351 13.52 6.91 -37.38
N ASP A 352 13.95 6.68 -38.61
CA ASP A 352 15.33 6.33 -38.91
C ASP A 352 16.18 7.60 -39.02
N ALA A 353 17.24 7.69 -38.24
CA ALA A 353 18.18 8.81 -38.28
C ALA A 353 19.63 8.34 -38.17
N ILE A 354 20.56 9.24 -38.50
CA ILE A 354 22.00 9.03 -38.33
C ILE A 354 22.47 9.93 -37.20
N VAL A 355 23.23 9.40 -36.25
CA VAL A 355 23.77 10.20 -35.14
C VAL A 355 24.91 11.09 -35.65
N SER A 356 24.71 12.41 -35.64
CA SER A 356 25.70 13.38 -36.13
C SER A 356 26.67 13.84 -35.03
N LYS A 357 26.17 14.04 -33.80
CA LYS A 357 26.98 14.47 -32.65
C LYS A 357 26.48 13.82 -31.37
N VAL A 358 27.40 13.52 -30.45
CA VAL A 358 27.09 13.12 -29.07
C VAL A 358 27.45 14.28 -28.14
N ILE A 359 26.46 14.89 -27.50
CA ILE A 359 26.69 16.00 -26.56
C ILE A 359 27.16 15.44 -25.21
N GLY A 360 26.45 14.43 -24.71
CA GLY A 360 26.70 13.78 -23.43
C GLY A 360 26.14 12.37 -23.43
N ALA A 361 26.27 11.65 -22.31
CA ALA A 361 25.84 10.26 -22.18
C ALA A 361 24.32 10.03 -22.32
N ASP A 362 23.52 11.09 -22.30
CA ASP A 362 22.05 11.04 -22.40
C ASP A 362 21.49 11.95 -23.50
N THR A 363 22.33 12.62 -24.29
CA THR A 363 21.89 13.62 -25.28
C THR A 363 22.69 13.50 -26.57
N ILE A 364 21.97 13.31 -27.68
CA ILE A 364 22.53 13.13 -29.02
C ILE A 364 21.90 14.11 -30.01
N LEU A 365 22.62 14.45 -31.07
CA LEU A 365 22.07 15.08 -32.27
C LEU A 365 21.96 14.04 -33.37
N VAL A 366 20.81 14.05 -34.03
CA VAL A 366 20.49 13.11 -35.09
C VAL A 366 20.09 13.87 -36.34
N ARG A 367 20.41 13.30 -37.50
CA ARG A 367 20.11 13.85 -38.80
C ARG A 367 19.24 12.87 -39.57
N ASN A 368 18.15 13.36 -40.15
CA ASN A 368 17.30 12.53 -41.01
C ASN A 368 18.02 12.16 -42.31
N LYS A 369 17.55 11.11 -43.01
CA LYS A 369 18.12 10.64 -44.29
C LYS A 369 18.25 11.75 -45.36
N ALA A 370 17.43 12.81 -45.30
CA ALA A 370 17.51 13.98 -46.19
C ALA A 370 18.66 14.95 -45.89
N GLY A 371 19.34 14.80 -44.75
CA GLY A 371 20.62 15.47 -44.48
C GLY A 371 20.58 16.92 -43.99
N THR A 372 19.43 17.61 -44.08
CA THR A 372 19.40 19.08 -43.95
C THR A 372 19.16 19.64 -42.54
N THR A 373 18.55 18.87 -41.62
CA THR A 373 18.24 19.34 -40.26
C THR A 373 18.80 18.41 -39.18
N GLU A 374 19.45 19.00 -38.19
CA GLU A 374 19.90 18.30 -36.98
C GLU A 374 18.87 18.48 -35.86
N LYS A 375 18.48 17.36 -35.26
CA LYS A 375 17.50 17.33 -34.17
C LYS A 375 18.20 16.88 -32.89
N ARG A 376 18.03 17.64 -31.80
CA ARG A 376 18.53 17.25 -30.48
C ARG A 376 17.53 16.31 -29.82
N ILE A 377 18.01 15.13 -29.42
CA ILE A 377 17.23 14.09 -28.76
C ILE A 377 17.87 13.77 -27.41
N SER A 378 17.06 13.74 -26.37
CA SER A 378 17.45 13.20 -25.07
C SER A 378 16.98 11.76 -24.94
N ILE A 379 17.80 10.91 -24.33
CA ILE A 379 17.49 9.50 -24.11
C ILE A 379 16.39 9.40 -23.03
N SER A 380 15.31 8.66 -23.32
CA SER A 380 14.15 8.58 -22.42
C SER A 380 14.45 7.81 -21.12
N SER A 381 13.88 8.30 -20.02
CA SER A 381 14.01 7.76 -18.65
C SER A 381 15.44 7.59 -18.10
N VAL A 382 16.46 8.10 -18.80
CA VAL A 382 17.87 7.95 -18.44
C VAL A 382 18.53 9.32 -18.30
N ARG A 383 19.50 9.43 -17.40
CA ARG A 383 20.28 10.65 -17.15
C ARG A 383 21.76 10.30 -17.01
N GLY A 384 22.60 11.01 -17.76
CA GLY A 384 24.05 10.87 -17.67
C GLY A 384 24.62 11.38 -16.34
N PRO A 385 25.92 11.19 -16.09
CA PRO A 385 26.55 11.65 -14.85
C PRO A 385 26.45 13.18 -14.70
N ARG A 386 26.03 13.66 -13.52
CA ARG A 386 25.74 15.08 -13.29
C ARG A 386 27.03 15.89 -13.06
N THR A 387 27.08 17.06 -13.68
CA THR A 387 28.21 18.02 -13.52
C THR A 387 28.32 18.56 -12.10
N THR A 388 27.18 18.74 -11.43
CA THR A 388 27.06 19.33 -10.09
C THR A 388 27.34 18.33 -8.96
N GLU A 389 27.42 17.04 -9.28
CA GLU A 389 27.62 15.97 -8.28
C GLU A 389 29.08 15.54 -8.27
N PRO A 390 29.82 15.73 -7.17
CA PRO A 390 31.24 15.35 -7.11
C PRO A 390 31.49 13.85 -7.34
N SER A 391 30.53 12.99 -7.00
CA SER A 391 30.61 11.54 -7.19
C SER A 391 30.40 11.10 -8.65
N GLU A 392 29.68 11.89 -9.45
CA GLU A 392 29.33 11.54 -10.83
C GLU A 392 30.14 12.34 -11.86
N SER A 393 30.45 13.60 -11.56
CA SER A 393 31.13 14.55 -12.47
C SER A 393 32.44 14.01 -13.09
N PRO A 394 33.29 13.25 -12.35
CA PRO A 394 34.48 12.66 -12.92
C PRO A 394 34.24 11.65 -14.05
N PHE A 395 33.07 11.01 -14.10
CA PHE A 395 32.75 9.95 -15.07
C PHE A 395 32.09 10.46 -16.35
N ARG A 396 31.88 11.77 -16.48
CA ARG A 396 31.13 12.38 -17.60
C ARG A 396 31.79 12.13 -18.94
N GLU A 397 33.10 12.31 -19.02
CA GLU A 397 33.84 12.17 -20.27
C GLU A 397 33.91 10.70 -20.70
N GLU A 398 34.12 9.76 -19.77
CA GLU A 398 34.06 8.32 -20.10
C GLU A 398 32.67 7.89 -20.57
N ALA A 399 31.61 8.35 -19.89
CA ALA A 399 30.24 8.03 -20.28
C ALA A 399 29.87 8.60 -21.66
N LYS A 400 30.27 9.85 -21.94
CA LYS A 400 30.11 10.48 -23.26
C LYS A 400 30.88 9.72 -24.33
N GLU A 401 32.13 9.35 -24.05
CA GLU A 401 33.00 8.63 -24.98
C GLU A 401 32.48 7.22 -25.27
N PHE A 402 31.98 6.51 -24.26
CA PHE A 402 31.32 5.22 -24.45
C PHE A 402 30.16 5.31 -25.44
N LEU A 403 29.27 6.30 -25.26
CA LEU A 403 28.15 6.51 -26.18
C LEU A 403 28.64 6.91 -27.57
N ARG A 404 29.66 7.78 -27.67
CA ARG A 404 30.25 8.21 -28.94
C ARG A 404 30.79 7.03 -29.73
N GLN A 405 31.59 6.16 -29.12
CA GLN A 405 32.13 4.96 -29.78
C GLN A 405 31.05 4.01 -30.28
N LYS A 406 29.92 3.95 -29.58
CA LYS A 406 28.80 3.07 -29.93
C LYS A 406 27.88 3.64 -30.99
N LEU A 407 27.67 4.97 -31.04
CA LEU A 407 26.60 5.56 -31.86
C LEU A 407 27.05 6.52 -32.96
N ILE A 408 28.21 7.17 -32.86
CA ILE A 408 28.57 8.23 -33.81
C ILE A 408 28.60 7.73 -35.25
N GLY A 409 27.92 8.41 -36.16
CA GLY A 409 27.83 8.05 -37.58
C GLY A 409 26.99 6.80 -37.88
N LYS A 410 26.38 6.15 -36.87
CA LYS A 410 25.55 4.97 -37.08
C LYS A 410 24.09 5.32 -37.37
N HIS A 411 23.42 4.42 -38.09
CA HIS A 411 21.97 4.44 -38.28
C HIS A 411 21.27 3.92 -37.01
N VAL A 412 20.36 4.73 -36.48
CA VAL A 412 19.56 4.42 -35.30
C VAL A 412 18.07 4.60 -35.60
N ARG A 413 17.26 3.80 -34.90
CA ARG A 413 15.82 3.96 -34.85
C ARG A 413 15.45 4.72 -33.60
N ILE A 414 14.64 5.77 -33.76
CA ILE A 414 14.22 6.68 -32.70
C ILE A 414 12.71 6.56 -32.54
N SER A 415 12.27 6.22 -31.32
CA SER A 415 10.86 6.25 -30.92
C SER A 415 10.68 7.38 -29.93
N ILE A 416 9.94 8.43 -30.30
CA ILE A 416 9.74 9.58 -29.42
C ILE A 416 8.78 9.17 -28.29
N ASP A 417 9.26 9.29 -27.06
CA ASP A 417 8.56 8.94 -25.84
C ASP A 417 8.02 10.17 -25.11
N GLY A 418 8.08 11.37 -25.66
CA GLY A 418 7.48 12.54 -25.05
C GLY A 418 8.30 13.79 -25.25
N ASN A 419 7.74 14.90 -24.78
CA ASN A 419 8.29 16.22 -25.00
C ASN A 419 8.42 16.91 -23.66
N LYS A 420 9.66 17.14 -23.22
CA LYS A 420 9.91 17.92 -22.01
C LYS A 420 9.81 19.41 -22.37
N PRO A 421 8.85 20.16 -21.81
CA PRO A 421 8.72 21.58 -22.07
C PRO A 421 9.94 22.34 -21.54
N ALA A 422 10.25 23.48 -22.16
CA ALA A 422 11.36 24.32 -21.73
C ALA A 422 11.13 24.77 -20.27
N THR A 423 12.09 24.51 -19.39
CA THR A 423 12.02 24.87 -17.97
C THR A 423 13.35 25.49 -17.55
N GLU A 424 13.32 26.63 -16.87
CA GLU A 424 14.46 27.29 -16.19
C GLU A 424 15.83 27.14 -16.90
N GLY A 425 15.94 27.68 -18.12
CA GLY A 425 17.21 27.70 -18.87
C GLY A 425 17.51 26.44 -19.71
N TYR A 426 16.63 25.45 -19.71
CA TYR A 426 16.71 24.28 -20.60
C TYR A 426 15.71 24.42 -21.75
N GLU A 427 16.20 24.32 -22.99
CA GLU A 427 15.36 24.28 -24.20
C GLU A 427 14.39 23.09 -24.17
N ALA A 428 13.27 23.20 -24.89
CA ALA A 428 12.36 22.08 -25.08
C ALA A 428 13.11 20.91 -25.72
N ARG A 429 12.99 19.72 -25.12
CA ARG A 429 13.71 18.52 -25.56
C ARG A 429 12.73 17.39 -25.78
N GLU A 430 12.86 16.75 -26.93
CA GLU A 430 12.22 15.47 -27.16
C GLU A 430 13.00 14.39 -26.44
N VAL A 431 12.27 13.56 -25.69
CA VAL A 431 12.81 12.35 -25.10
C VAL A 431 12.45 11.15 -25.96
N ALA A 432 13.40 10.26 -26.23
CA ALA A 432 13.18 9.14 -27.11
C ALA A 432 13.95 7.89 -26.70
N THR A 433 13.39 6.74 -27.04
CA THR A 433 14.08 5.45 -27.02
C THR A 433 14.93 5.33 -28.29
N VAL A 434 16.22 5.06 -28.12
CA VAL A 434 17.18 4.93 -29.22
C VAL A 434 17.59 3.47 -29.37
N THR A 435 17.42 2.92 -30.57
CA THR A 435 17.75 1.52 -30.88
C THR A 435 18.77 1.45 -32.03
N GLU A 436 19.85 0.69 -31.84
CA GLU A 436 20.81 0.35 -32.90
C GLU A 436 20.79 -1.17 -33.15
N LYS A 437 20.44 -1.61 -34.36
CA LYS A 437 20.43 -3.05 -34.74
C LYS A 437 19.75 -3.95 -33.70
N ASN A 438 18.57 -3.54 -33.23
CA ASN A 438 17.78 -4.17 -32.16
C ASN A 438 18.34 -4.07 -30.73
N THR A 439 19.47 -3.41 -30.52
CA THR A 439 19.98 -3.11 -29.17
C THR A 439 19.39 -1.80 -28.67
N ASN A 440 18.69 -1.83 -27.54
CA ASN A 440 18.20 -0.63 -26.87
C ASN A 440 19.37 0.07 -26.16
N ILE A 441 19.72 1.27 -26.62
CA ILE A 441 20.87 2.02 -26.11
C ILE A 441 20.62 2.56 -24.71
N ASN A 442 19.36 2.91 -24.38
CA ASN A 442 18.97 3.37 -23.06
C ASN A 442 19.34 2.31 -22.01
N LEU A 443 18.98 1.05 -22.29
CA LEU A 443 19.30 -0.08 -21.42
C LEU A 443 20.82 -0.32 -21.33
N LEU A 444 21.50 -0.34 -22.47
CA LEU A 444 22.95 -0.56 -22.53
C LEU A 444 23.74 0.45 -21.69
N LEU A 445 23.35 1.73 -21.71
CA LEU A 445 23.99 2.78 -20.92
C LEU A 445 23.85 2.53 -19.41
N VAL A 446 22.66 2.10 -18.98
CA VAL A 446 22.37 1.83 -17.58
C VAL A 446 23.07 0.55 -17.10
N GLU A 447 23.05 -0.53 -17.90
CA GLU A 447 23.72 -1.80 -17.58
C GLU A 447 25.24 -1.67 -17.41
N ASN A 448 25.87 -0.74 -18.12
CA ASN A 448 27.29 -0.45 -18.01
C ASN A 448 27.61 0.60 -16.93
N GLY A 449 26.60 1.12 -16.23
CA GLY A 449 26.79 2.13 -15.18
C GLY A 449 27.21 3.50 -15.70
N TRP A 450 26.89 3.83 -16.95
CA TRP A 450 27.18 5.14 -17.55
C TRP A 450 26.02 6.13 -17.47
N ALA A 451 24.88 5.67 -16.95
CA ALA A 451 23.73 6.52 -16.70
C ALA A 451 22.88 6.01 -15.54
N SER A 452 22.12 6.92 -14.96
CA SER A 452 21.13 6.66 -13.91
C SER A 452 19.72 6.73 -14.49
N VAL A 453 18.78 6.04 -13.85
CA VAL A 453 17.37 6.02 -14.25
C VAL A 453 16.62 7.12 -13.53
N ILE A 454 15.90 7.93 -14.31
CA ILE A 454 15.08 9.01 -13.79
C ILE A 454 13.86 8.43 -13.10
N ARG A 455 13.58 8.88 -11.88
CA ARG A 455 12.32 8.59 -11.17
C ARG A 455 11.24 9.53 -11.67
N HIS A 456 10.25 8.97 -12.36
CA HIS A 456 9.13 9.72 -12.90
C HIS A 456 8.08 10.01 -11.81
N ARG A 457 7.33 11.10 -11.98
CA ARG A 457 6.20 11.45 -11.09
C ARG A 457 4.98 10.59 -11.44
N LYS A 458 4.00 10.56 -10.53
CA LYS A 458 2.77 9.75 -10.64
C LYS A 458 1.96 10.00 -11.92
N ASP A 459 2.03 11.20 -12.49
CA ASP A 459 1.28 11.62 -13.69
C ASP A 459 2.18 11.77 -14.92
N ASP A 460 3.46 11.40 -14.83
CA ASP A 460 4.43 11.57 -15.91
C ASP A 460 4.35 10.40 -16.90
N THR A 461 3.81 10.67 -18.08
CA THR A 461 3.66 9.71 -19.19
C THR A 461 4.87 9.66 -20.12
N ASP A 462 5.87 10.52 -19.91
CA ASP A 462 7.03 10.69 -20.77
C ASP A 462 8.17 9.76 -20.37
N ARG A 463 7.82 8.48 -20.20
CA ARG A 463 8.72 7.40 -19.80
C ARG A 463 9.00 6.43 -20.94
N ALA A 464 10.18 5.79 -20.86
CA ALA A 464 10.58 4.72 -21.76
C ALA A 464 9.63 3.51 -21.62
N PRO A 465 9.33 2.79 -22.72
CA PRO A 465 8.46 1.60 -22.67
C PRO A 465 9.00 0.49 -21.76
N ASN A 466 10.33 0.34 -21.68
CA ASN A 466 11.03 -0.68 -20.88
C ASN A 466 11.50 -0.14 -19.52
N TYR A 467 10.70 0.71 -18.87
CA TYR A 467 11.10 1.41 -17.64
C TYR A 467 11.47 0.47 -16.48
N ASP A 468 10.72 -0.62 -16.29
CA ASP A 468 10.98 -1.58 -15.21
C ASP A 468 12.32 -2.31 -15.44
N ASP A 469 12.69 -2.60 -16.70
CA ASP A 469 14.00 -3.20 -17.06
C ASP A 469 15.16 -2.23 -16.78
N LEU A 470 14.98 -0.94 -17.06
CA LEU A 470 15.97 0.09 -16.75
C LEU A 470 16.25 0.13 -15.23
N LEU A 471 15.20 0.08 -14.40
CA LEU A 471 15.35 0.07 -12.95
C LEU A 471 16.13 -1.15 -12.46
N ALA A 472 15.81 -2.34 -12.98
CA ALA A 472 16.52 -3.58 -12.65
C ALA A 472 17.99 -3.53 -13.09
N ALA A 473 18.26 -3.05 -14.31
CA ALA A 473 19.62 -2.89 -14.83
C ALA A 473 20.47 -1.93 -13.98
N GLN A 474 19.88 -0.85 -13.48
CA GLN A 474 20.59 0.10 -12.62
C GLN A 474 21.03 -0.55 -11.31
N GLU A 475 20.14 -1.30 -10.64
CA GLU A 475 20.49 -1.94 -9.38
C GLU A 475 21.59 -3.00 -9.59
N LYS A 476 21.50 -3.78 -10.66
CA LYS A 476 22.58 -4.70 -11.05
C LYS A 476 23.91 -3.99 -11.30
N ALA A 477 23.90 -2.85 -11.99
CA ALA A 477 25.11 -2.07 -12.24
C ALA A 477 25.73 -1.48 -10.95
N LYS A 478 24.90 -1.15 -9.95
CA LYS A 478 25.36 -0.73 -8.62
C LYS A 478 25.98 -1.87 -7.84
N GLU A 479 25.33 -3.04 -7.81
CA GLU A 479 25.83 -4.25 -7.16
C GLU A 479 27.19 -4.68 -7.74
N GLU A 480 27.30 -4.66 -9.08
CA GLU A 480 28.52 -4.98 -9.81
C GLU A 480 29.55 -3.84 -9.81
N LYS A 481 29.23 -2.69 -9.21
CA LYS A 481 30.10 -1.50 -9.13
C LYS A 481 30.65 -1.06 -10.49
N LYS A 482 29.80 -1.04 -11.51
CA LYS A 482 30.15 -0.68 -12.90
C LYS A 482 30.13 0.84 -13.13
N GLY A 483 31.00 1.31 -14.02
CA GLY A 483 31.02 2.71 -14.48
C GLY A 483 31.11 3.70 -13.31
N MET A 484 30.16 4.63 -13.24
CA MET A 484 30.09 5.64 -12.18
C MET A 484 29.78 5.07 -10.79
N TRP A 485 29.27 3.84 -10.69
CA TRP A 485 29.03 3.16 -9.42
C TRP A 485 30.29 2.51 -8.81
N SER A 486 31.41 2.51 -9.55
CA SER A 486 32.68 1.95 -9.07
C SER A 486 33.34 2.77 -7.96
N GLY A 487 33.01 4.06 -7.85
CA GLY A 487 33.66 5.01 -6.94
C GLY A 487 35.12 5.32 -7.28
N LYS A 488 35.67 4.72 -8.36
CA LYS A 488 37.06 4.88 -8.79
C LYS A 488 37.09 5.53 -10.16
N PRO A 489 37.04 6.87 -10.24
CA PRO A 489 37.14 7.54 -11.53
C PRO A 489 38.48 7.24 -12.17
N GLN A 490 38.46 6.88 -13.46
CA GLN A 490 39.70 6.77 -14.22
C GLN A 490 40.26 8.18 -14.43
N LYS A 491 41.56 8.27 -14.69
CA LYS A 491 42.18 9.56 -15.01
C LYS A 491 41.58 10.04 -16.33
N ALA A 492 40.76 11.09 -16.25
CA ALA A 492 40.05 11.65 -17.41
C ALA A 492 41.04 11.92 -18.55
N LYS A 493 40.89 11.19 -19.66
CA LYS A 493 41.63 11.48 -20.89
C LYS A 493 41.05 12.77 -21.46
N GLN A 494 41.87 13.80 -21.57
CA GLN A 494 41.41 15.08 -22.10
C GLN A 494 41.33 14.99 -23.62
N TYR A 495 40.12 14.83 -24.14
CA TYR A 495 39.86 14.85 -25.57
C TYR A 495 39.69 16.30 -26.03
N THR A 496 40.39 16.68 -27.09
CA THR A 496 40.14 17.97 -27.75
C THR A 496 39.08 17.77 -28.82
N ASP A 497 37.88 18.26 -28.57
CA ASP A 497 36.81 18.25 -29.58
C ASP A 497 37.05 19.36 -30.60
N LEU A 498 37.46 18.97 -31.81
CA LEU A 498 37.70 19.89 -32.92
C LEU A 498 36.42 20.20 -33.70
N SER A 499 35.32 19.48 -33.47
CA SER A 499 34.07 19.64 -34.21
C SER A 499 33.26 20.87 -33.80
N GLU A 500 33.55 21.46 -32.63
CA GLU A 500 32.75 22.55 -32.07
C GLU A 500 33.05 23.93 -32.66
N ASN A 501 34.25 24.10 -33.23
CA ASN A 501 34.67 25.38 -33.78
C ASN A 501 35.46 25.16 -35.07
N THR A 502 34.87 25.60 -36.18
CA THR A 502 35.42 25.47 -37.53
C THR A 502 36.80 26.12 -37.69
N GLN A 503 37.08 27.20 -36.96
CA GLN A 503 38.39 27.85 -36.96
C GLN A 503 39.45 27.01 -36.21
N LYS A 504 39.11 26.50 -35.03
CA LYS A 504 39.99 25.57 -34.28
C LYS A 504 40.27 24.28 -35.07
N ALA A 505 39.24 23.75 -35.75
CA ALA A 505 39.36 22.59 -36.62
C ALA A 505 40.39 22.83 -37.74
N LYS A 506 40.29 23.97 -38.44
CA LYS A 506 41.22 24.34 -39.53
C LYS A 506 42.66 24.50 -39.01
N ILE A 507 42.85 25.11 -37.86
CA ILE A 507 44.18 25.29 -37.25
C ILE A 507 44.80 23.94 -36.87
N MET A 508 44.04 23.07 -36.21
CA MET A 508 44.53 21.73 -35.84
C MET A 508 44.70 20.80 -37.04
N LEU A 509 43.89 20.95 -38.10
CA LEU A 509 44.03 20.16 -39.32
C LEU A 509 45.42 20.33 -39.93
N ALA A 510 45.94 21.56 -40.00
CA ALA A 510 47.29 21.83 -40.49
C ALA A 510 48.36 21.10 -39.64
N THR A 511 48.18 21.07 -38.32
CA THR A 511 49.08 20.35 -37.39
C THR A 511 48.98 18.84 -37.55
N LEU A 512 47.77 18.28 -37.69
CA LEU A 512 47.53 16.84 -37.85
C LEU A 512 48.02 16.31 -39.20
N GLN A 513 47.88 17.11 -40.27
CA GLN A 513 48.43 16.83 -41.60
C GLN A 513 49.96 16.78 -41.54
N ARG A 514 50.61 17.74 -40.85
CA ARG A 514 52.07 17.74 -40.63
C ARG A 514 52.54 16.53 -39.81
N GLN A 515 51.75 16.10 -38.83
CA GLN A 515 52.04 14.91 -38.02
C GLN A 515 51.70 13.57 -38.71
N LYS A 516 51.24 13.58 -39.98
CA LYS A 516 50.76 12.40 -40.72
C LYS A 516 49.68 11.58 -39.98
N LYS A 517 48.94 12.21 -39.06
CA LYS A 517 47.87 11.56 -38.29
C LYS A 517 46.50 11.60 -38.98
N CYS A 518 46.40 12.35 -40.08
CA CYS A 518 45.27 12.26 -41.00
C CYS A 518 45.74 11.55 -42.27
N LEU A 519 45.22 10.34 -42.53
CA LEU A 519 45.28 9.75 -43.87
C LEU A 519 44.41 10.62 -44.77
N LEU A 520 45.03 11.26 -45.76
CA LEU A 520 44.31 11.80 -46.90
C LEU A 520 43.55 10.62 -47.51
N LEU A 521 42.21 10.61 -47.42
CA LEU A 521 41.39 9.84 -48.34
C LEU A 521 41.83 10.28 -49.73
N SER A 522 42.53 9.39 -50.43
CA SER A 522 43.17 9.69 -51.70
C SER A 522 42.16 10.34 -52.63
N THR A 523 42.53 11.49 -53.13
CA THR A 523 41.88 12.24 -54.21
C THR A 523 41.60 11.34 -55.40
N SER A 524 40.42 10.71 -55.44
CA SER A 524 39.83 10.14 -56.66
C SER A 524 38.33 10.44 -56.80
N ALA A 525 37.70 11.14 -55.85
CA ALA A 525 36.37 11.70 -56.06
C ALA A 525 36.50 13.17 -56.51
N LYS A 526 36.20 13.42 -57.78
CA LYS A 526 36.10 14.75 -58.40
C LYS A 526 35.26 15.72 -57.54
N PRO A 527 35.56 17.02 -57.55
CA PRO A 527 34.78 18.01 -56.84
C PRO A 527 33.45 18.25 -57.59
N VAL A 528 32.32 18.00 -56.93
CA VAL A 528 31.06 18.64 -57.30
C VAL A 528 30.91 19.86 -56.38
N LEU A 529 31.60 20.93 -56.77
CA LEU A 529 31.23 22.29 -56.41
C LEU A 529 30.07 22.68 -57.34
N GLY A 530 28.84 22.66 -56.82
CA GLY A 530 27.74 23.48 -57.30
C GLY A 530 27.36 24.40 -56.14
N SER A 531 27.74 25.67 -56.20
CA SER A 531 26.87 26.80 -56.58
C SER A 531 25.67 26.99 -55.65
N LEU A 532 25.65 28.17 -55.01
CA LEU A 532 24.51 29.04 -54.61
C LEU A 532 24.98 29.77 -53.33
N SER A 533 25.43 31.02 -53.36
CA SER A 533 24.67 32.27 -53.60
C SER A 533 23.33 32.30 -52.88
#